data_AF-A0A6A6B5X1-F1
#
_entry.id   AF-A0A6A6B5X1-F1
#
_cell.length_a   1.000
_cell.length_b   1.000
_cell.length_c   1.000
_cell.angle_alpha   90.00
_cell.angle_beta   90.00
_cell.angle_gamma   90.00
#
_symmetry.space_group_name_H-M   'P 1'
#
loop_
_entity.id
_entity.type
_entity.pdbx_description
1 polymer ?
#
loop_
_entity_poly.entity_id
_entity_poly.type
_entity_poly.pdbx_seq_one_letter_code
_entity_poly.pdbx_strand_id
1 'polypeptide(L)'
;MATDEDKMFLQRCMGIIEGLSDEVMEHPWLDILPSRSASDWSRDILKYTAKPLKKLLSKVEAPTVKEIEALPWVQTVDFGTYGCFLVPPNQEHHHHLYCGSATSPFGGLMLRKKARDNPNIAKTE
;
A
#
# COMPACT_ATOMS: atom_id res chain seq x y z
N MET A 1 -12.40 -9.87 19.05
CA MET A 1 -11.17 -10.71 19.05
C MET A 1 -10.51 -10.56 17.69
N ALA A 2 -9.18 -10.39 17.62
CA ALA A 2 -8.46 -10.33 16.35
C ALA A 2 -8.54 -11.69 15.64
N THR A 3 -8.80 -11.67 14.34
CA THR A 3 -8.85 -12.90 13.53
C THR A 3 -7.44 -13.48 13.34
N ASP A 4 -7.31 -14.74 12.95
CA ASP A 4 -5.99 -15.31 12.63
C ASP A 4 -5.34 -14.61 11.42
N GLU A 5 -6.15 -14.12 10.48
CA GLU A 5 -5.74 -13.22 9.39
C GLU A 5 -5.10 -11.94 9.95
N ASP A 6 -5.78 -11.25 10.88
CA ASP A 6 -5.25 -10.03 11.49
C ASP A 6 -3.93 -10.30 12.24
N LYS A 7 -3.80 -11.44 12.93
CA LYS A 7 -2.56 -11.81 13.63
C LYS A 7 -1.39 -12.02 12.66
N MET A 8 -1.61 -12.75 11.57
CA MET A 8 -0.59 -12.98 10.54
C MET A 8 -0.16 -11.67 9.88
N PHE A 9 -1.13 -10.81 9.55
CA PHE A 9 -0.84 -9.49 8.98
C PHE A 9 -0.03 -8.63 9.94
N LEU A 10 -0.42 -8.55 11.22
CA LEU A 10 0.30 -7.79 12.24
C LEU A 10 1.73 -8.27 12.39
N GLN A 11 1.95 -9.59 12.47
CA GLN A 11 3.29 -10.16 12.61
C GLN A 11 4.18 -9.80 11.42
N ARG A 12 3.64 -9.84 10.19
CA ARG A 12 4.37 -9.41 8.99
C ARG A 12 4.71 -7.91 9.04
N CYS A 13 3.76 -7.05 9.41
CA CYS A 13 4.01 -5.61 9.55
C CYS A 13 5.11 -5.33 10.57
N MET A 14 5.07 -5.99 11.73
CA MET A 14 6.07 -5.81 12.80
C MET A 14 7.46 -6.14 12.30
N GLY A 15 7.66 -7.30 11.66
CA GLY A 15 8.97 -7.69 11.14
C GLY A 15 9.50 -6.75 10.06
N ILE A 16 8.61 -6.17 9.23
CA ILE A 16 9.01 -5.16 8.25
C ILE A 16 9.47 -3.87 8.96
N ILE A 17 8.72 -3.39 9.94
CA ILE A 17 9.04 -2.14 10.65
C ILE A 17 10.33 -2.28 11.46
N GLU A 18 10.53 -3.44 12.11
CA GLU A 18 11.77 -3.76 12.83
C GLU A 18 12.96 -3.77 11.86
N GLY A 19 12.85 -4.49 10.74
CA GLY A 19 13.91 -4.52 9.72
C GLY A 19 14.22 -3.13 9.14
N LEU A 20 13.21 -2.30 8.92
CA LEU A 20 13.40 -0.91 8.49
C LEU A 20 14.09 -0.03 9.54
N SER A 21 13.94 -0.36 10.83
CA SER A 21 14.57 0.39 11.91
C SER A 21 16.04 0.05 12.09
N ASP A 22 16.46 -1.14 11.63
CA ASP A 22 17.84 -1.61 11.68
C ASP A 22 18.69 -1.12 10.49
N GLU A 23 18.07 -0.63 9.42
CA GLU A 23 18.79 -0.07 8.27
C GLU A 23 19.19 1.40 8.49
N VAL A 24 20.42 1.74 8.09
CA VAL A 24 20.91 3.11 8.05
C VAL A 24 20.22 3.85 6.90
N MET A 25 19.02 4.37 7.15
CA MET A 25 18.30 5.17 6.17
C MET A 25 18.75 6.63 6.22
N GLU A 26 19.14 7.25 5.09
CA GLU A 26 19.49 8.69 5.06
C GLU A 26 18.26 9.63 5.03
N HIS A 27 17.06 9.12 5.32
CA HIS A 27 15.80 9.80 5.03
C HIS A 27 15.07 10.23 6.31
N PRO A 28 14.25 11.32 6.31
CA PRO A 28 13.44 11.78 7.45
C PRO A 28 12.56 10.75 8.17
N TRP A 29 12.45 9.53 7.65
CA TRP A 29 11.81 8.41 8.35
C TRP A 29 12.59 7.97 9.61
N LEU A 30 13.90 8.28 9.70
CA LEU A 30 14.72 7.99 10.88
C LEU A 30 14.20 8.64 12.16
N ASP A 31 13.59 9.82 12.09
CA ASP A 31 13.07 10.49 13.29
C ASP A 31 11.65 10.01 13.63
N ILE A 32 10.91 9.54 12.63
CA ILE A 32 9.49 9.18 12.75
C ILE A 32 9.33 7.72 13.14
N LEU A 33 10.06 6.79 12.52
CA LEU A 33 9.93 5.36 12.79
C LEU A 33 10.20 5.02 14.27
N PRO A 34 11.29 5.50 14.91
CA PRO A 34 11.57 5.22 16.32
C PRO A 34 10.65 5.95 17.31
N SER A 35 9.88 6.95 16.85
CA SER A 35 8.96 7.70 17.73
C SER A 35 7.84 6.84 18.31
N ARG A 36 7.61 5.64 17.76
CA ARG A 36 6.57 4.70 18.17
C ARG A 36 7.07 3.27 18.05
N SER A 37 6.47 2.35 18.81
CA SER A 37 6.83 0.94 18.72
C SER A 37 6.37 0.32 17.39
N ALA A 38 7.06 -0.72 16.91
CA ALA A 38 6.64 -1.49 15.74
C ALA A 38 5.21 -2.06 15.89
N SER A 39 4.81 -2.39 17.12
CA SER A 39 3.44 -2.82 17.44
C SER A 39 2.42 -1.71 17.21
N ASP A 40 2.72 -0.47 17.60
CA ASP A 40 1.81 0.66 17.41
C ASP A 40 1.64 1.00 15.93
N TRP A 41 2.75 1.04 15.19
CA TRP A 41 2.71 1.20 13.73
C TRP A 41 1.90 0.09 13.07
N SER A 42 2.16 -1.17 13.42
CA SER A 42 1.45 -2.32 12.84
C SER A 42 -0.05 -2.29 13.11
N ARG A 43 -0.47 -1.84 14.31
CA ARG A 43 -1.89 -1.68 14.64
C ARG A 43 -2.57 -0.62 13.79
N ASP A 44 -1.90 0.51 13.54
CA ASP A 44 -2.44 1.54 12.65
C ASP A 44 -2.51 1.05 11.20
N ILE A 45 -1.45 0.40 10.72
CA ILE A 45 -1.45 -0.19 9.37
C ILE A 45 -2.59 -1.20 9.25
N LEU A 46 -2.79 -2.10 10.22
CA LEU A 46 -3.91 -3.05 10.21
C LEU A 46 -5.28 -2.35 10.18
N LYS A 47 -5.42 -1.25 10.93
CA LYS A 47 -6.67 -0.49 11.05
C LYS A 47 -7.03 0.19 9.73
N TYR A 48 -6.06 0.80 9.06
CA TYR A 48 -6.29 1.62 7.87
C TYR A 48 -6.09 0.86 6.55
N THR A 49 -5.55 -0.37 6.57
CA THR A 49 -5.44 -1.19 5.36
C THR A 49 -6.79 -1.77 4.97
N ALA A 50 -7.12 -1.64 3.69
CA ALA A 50 -8.34 -2.20 3.11
C ALA A 50 -8.42 -3.72 3.34
N LYS A 51 -9.60 -4.21 3.77
CA LYS A 51 -9.83 -5.64 4.06
C LYS A 51 -9.38 -6.59 2.93
N PRO A 52 -9.66 -6.33 1.63
CA PRO A 52 -9.23 -7.23 0.56
C PRO A 52 -7.71 -7.37 0.48
N LEU A 53 -6.98 -6.27 0.72
CA LEU A 53 -5.52 -6.26 0.71
C LEU A 53 -4.95 -7.00 1.93
N LYS A 54 -5.55 -6.82 3.11
CA LYS A 54 -5.17 -7.58 4.32
C LYS A 54 -5.31 -9.08 4.10
N LYS A 55 -6.45 -9.51 3.56
CA LYS A 55 -6.71 -10.92 3.26
C LYS A 55 -5.69 -11.50 2.30
N LEU A 56 -5.31 -10.73 1.28
CA LEU A 56 -4.30 -11.16 0.32
C LEU A 56 -2.92 -11.29 0.95
N LEU A 57 -2.50 -10.28 1.73
CA LEU A 57 -1.17 -10.20 2.34
C LEU A 57 -1.00 -11.07 3.60
N SER A 58 -2.09 -11.60 4.14
CA SER A 58 -2.06 -12.54 5.27
C SER A 58 -1.83 -13.98 4.84
N LYS A 59 -1.85 -14.28 3.54
CA LYS A 59 -1.53 -15.62 3.02
C LYS A 59 -0.08 -15.97 3.34
N VAL A 60 0.22 -17.27 3.42
CA VAL A 60 1.60 -17.75 3.62
C VAL A 60 2.40 -17.51 2.36
N GLU A 61 1.82 -17.83 1.21
CA GLU A 61 2.40 -17.68 -0.10
C GLU A 61 2.40 -16.21 -0.55
N ALA A 62 3.41 -15.85 -1.35
CA ALA A 62 3.46 -14.54 -1.99
C ALA A 62 2.28 -14.39 -2.97
N PRO A 63 1.60 -13.24 -2.99
CA PRO A 63 0.51 -13.01 -3.92
C PRO A 63 1.01 -12.94 -5.36
N THR A 64 0.24 -13.52 -6.27
CA THR A 64 0.49 -13.40 -7.72
C THR A 64 0.01 -12.06 -8.25
N VAL A 65 0.56 -11.61 -9.39
CA VAL A 65 0.11 -10.38 -10.07
C VAL A 65 -1.41 -10.42 -10.31
N LYS A 66 -1.91 -11.55 -10.82
CA LYS A 66 -3.34 -11.74 -11.12
C LYS A 66 -4.23 -11.57 -9.88
N GLU A 67 -3.79 -12.04 -8.72
CA GLU A 67 -4.54 -11.85 -7.47
C GLU A 67 -4.56 -10.40 -7.01
N ILE A 68 -3.47 -9.67 -7.21
CA ILE A 68 -3.38 -8.25 -6.89
C ILE A 68 -4.25 -7.43 -7.85
N GLU A 69 -4.23 -7.73 -9.16
CA GLU A 69 -5.08 -7.07 -10.16
C GLU A 69 -6.57 -7.34 -9.94
N ALA A 70 -6.91 -8.50 -9.38
CA ALA A 70 -8.28 -8.83 -9.01
C ALA A 70 -8.78 -8.10 -7.75
N LEU A 71 -7.91 -7.39 -7.02
CA LEU A 71 -8.35 -6.62 -5.85
C LEU A 71 -9.28 -5.48 -6.29
N PRO A 72 -10.43 -5.32 -5.61
CA PRO A 72 -11.32 -4.21 -5.92
C PRO A 72 -10.66 -2.89 -5.54
N TRP A 73 -10.80 -1.90 -6.41
CA TRP A 73 -10.48 -0.52 -6.07
C TRP A 73 -11.44 -0.05 -4.97
N VAL A 74 -10.88 0.32 -3.82
CA VAL A 74 -11.66 0.94 -2.74
C VAL A 74 -12.08 2.33 -3.20
N GLN A 75 -13.38 2.59 -3.20
CA GLN A 75 -13.93 3.90 -3.50
C GLN A 75 -13.79 4.79 -2.27
N THR A 76 -12.76 5.63 -2.24
CA THR A 76 -12.54 6.60 -1.17
C THR A 76 -11.95 7.91 -1.72
N VAL A 77 -12.34 9.02 -1.10
CA VAL A 77 -11.78 10.37 -1.31
C VAL A 77 -10.73 10.71 -0.23
N ASP A 78 -10.48 9.79 0.68
CA ASP A 78 -9.49 9.97 1.74
C ASP A 78 -8.07 10.03 1.16
N PHE A 79 -7.17 10.58 1.96
CA PHE A 79 -5.75 10.46 1.70
C PHE A 79 -5.31 9.01 1.90
N GLY A 80 -4.25 8.59 1.23
CA GLY A 80 -3.74 7.24 1.39
C GLY A 80 -2.58 6.92 0.48
N THR A 81 -2.07 5.71 0.62
CA THR A 81 -1.07 5.13 -0.26
C THR A 81 -1.72 4.13 -1.21
N TYR A 82 -1.17 3.99 -2.40
CA TYR A 82 -1.63 3.02 -3.38
C TYR A 82 -0.45 2.39 -4.12
N GLY A 83 -0.67 1.16 -4.59
CA GLY A 83 0.22 0.45 -5.50
C GLY A 83 -0.44 0.27 -6.86
N CYS A 84 0.32 0.38 -7.94
CA CYS A 84 -0.12 0.05 -9.29
C CYS A 84 0.96 -0.76 -9.98
N PHE A 85 0.60 -1.88 -10.61
CA PHE A 85 1.50 -2.53 -11.55
C PHE A 85 1.53 -1.75 -12.85
N LEU A 86 2.74 -1.52 -13.35
CA LEU A 86 3.01 -0.97 -14.66
C LEU A 86 3.68 -2.07 -15.49
N VAL A 87 3.12 -2.34 -16.66
CA VAL A 87 3.73 -3.19 -17.68
C VAL A 87 4.26 -2.26 -18.77
N PRO A 88 5.58 -2.18 -18.97
CA PRO A 88 6.15 -1.35 -20.03
C PRO A 88 5.64 -1.85 -21.40
N PRO A 89 5.39 -0.97 -22.38
CA PRO A 89 4.85 -1.35 -23.69
C PRO A 89 5.68 -2.42 -24.43
N ASN A 90 6.97 -2.52 -24.11
CA ASN A 90 7.93 -3.42 -24.75
C ASN A 90 8.40 -4.56 -23.85
N GLN A 91 7.78 -4.76 -22.67
CA GLN A 91 8.19 -5.77 -21.70
C GLN A 91 6.96 -6.44 -21.06
N GLU A 92 6.27 -7.29 -21.83
CA GLU A 92 5.02 -7.96 -21.42
C GLU A 92 5.17 -8.86 -20.17
N HIS A 93 6.40 -9.16 -19.74
CA HIS A 93 6.66 -10.05 -18.60
C HIS A 93 7.21 -9.35 -17.35
N HIS A 94 7.54 -8.07 -17.44
CA HIS A 94 8.11 -7.32 -16.30
C HIS A 94 7.06 -6.41 -15.69
N HIS A 95 6.48 -6.85 -14.57
CA HIS A 95 5.57 -6.06 -13.78
C HIS A 95 6.37 -5.19 -12.81
N HIS A 96 6.29 -3.88 -12.95
CA HIS A 96 6.87 -2.94 -11.99
C HIS A 96 5.81 -2.49 -11.01
N LEU A 97 6.05 -2.63 -9.71
CA LEU A 97 5.17 -2.05 -8.70
C LEU A 97 5.54 -0.58 -8.51
N TYR A 98 4.63 0.31 -8.89
CA TYR A 98 4.70 1.72 -8.55
C TYR A 98 3.89 1.99 -7.28
N CYS A 99 4.54 2.52 -6.25
CA CYS A 99 3.88 2.97 -5.04
C CYS A 99 3.77 4.49 -5.04
N GLY A 100 2.57 5.01 -4.77
CA GLY A 100 2.30 6.45 -4.70
C GLY A 100 1.42 6.82 -3.51
N SER A 101 1.21 8.11 -3.33
CA SER A 101 0.29 8.66 -2.34
C SER A 101 -0.74 9.58 -2.97
N ALA A 102 -1.90 9.67 -2.33
CA ALA A 102 -2.99 10.55 -2.70
C ALA A 102 -3.38 11.40 -1.49
N THR A 103 -3.67 12.67 -1.73
CA THR A 103 -4.03 13.65 -0.71
C THR A 103 -5.51 14.01 -0.85
N SER A 104 -6.23 14.03 0.28
CA SER A 104 -7.69 14.20 0.30
C SER A 104 -8.19 15.53 -0.31
N PRO A 105 -7.55 16.70 -0.09
CA PRO A 105 -7.99 17.97 -0.68
C PRO A 105 -8.03 17.99 -2.22
N PHE A 106 -7.33 17.05 -2.86
CA PHE A 106 -7.27 16.91 -4.32
C PHE A 106 -8.04 15.67 -4.80
N GLY A 107 -9.11 15.28 -4.10
CA GLY A 107 -9.96 14.15 -4.49
C GLY A 107 -9.39 12.76 -4.16
N GLY A 108 -8.29 12.69 -3.41
CA GLY A 108 -7.76 11.46 -2.82
C GLY A 108 -7.50 10.33 -3.83
N LEU A 109 -7.69 9.09 -3.38
CA LEU A 109 -7.44 7.90 -4.21
C LEU A 109 -8.37 7.82 -5.42
N MET A 110 -9.58 8.37 -5.34
CA MET A 110 -10.53 8.40 -6.46
C MET A 110 -10.01 9.21 -7.65
N LEU A 111 -9.48 10.43 -7.42
CA LEU A 111 -8.94 11.24 -8.52
C LEU A 111 -7.72 10.56 -9.15
N ARG A 112 -6.86 9.93 -8.33
CA ARG A 112 -5.71 9.16 -8.83
C ARG A 112 -6.13 8.00 -9.71
N LYS A 113 -7.17 7.27 -9.33
CA LYS A 113 -7.75 6.22 -10.18
C LYS A 113 -8.24 6.79 -11.52
N LYS A 114 -9.00 7.90 -11.47
CA LYS A 114 -9.54 8.55 -12.68
C LYS A 114 -8.42 9.00 -13.62
N ALA A 115 -7.35 9.58 -13.09
CA ALA A 115 -6.18 10.00 -13.86
C ALA A 115 -5.44 8.80 -14.48
N ARG A 116 -5.32 7.68 -13.76
CA ARG A 116 -4.74 6.44 -14.32
C ARG A 116 -5.58 5.89 -15.46
N ASP A 117 -6.89 5.75 -15.24
CA ASP A 117 -7.81 5.15 -16.20
C ASP A 117 -8.04 6.06 -17.42
N ASN A 118 -7.87 7.38 -17.23
CA ASN A 118 -8.03 8.40 -18.27
C ASN A 118 -6.94 9.49 -18.15
N PRO A 119 -5.72 9.24 -18.63
CA PRO A 119 -4.57 10.15 -18.46
C PRO A 119 -4.76 11.53 -19.11
N ASN A 120 -5.72 11.69 -20.02
CA ASN A 120 -6.04 12.97 -20.65
C ASN A 120 -6.85 13.92 -19.75
N ILE A 121 -7.46 13.41 -18.66
CA ILE A 121 -8.27 14.23 -17.73
C ILE A 121 -7.39 15.04 -16.76
N ALA A 122 -6.17 14.57 -16.47
CA ALA A 122 -5.24 15.23 -15.55
C ALA A 122 -4.62 16.53 -16.10
N LYS A 123 -4.89 16.91 -17.35
CA LYS A 123 -4.34 18.12 -18.00
C LYS A 123 -5.25 19.35 -17.92
N THR A 124 -6.37 19.27 -17.22
CA THR A 124 -7.45 20.28 -17.26
C THR A 124 -7.70 21.00 -15.94
N GLU A 125 -6.81 20.87 -14.95
CA GLU A 125 -6.84 21.65 -13.72
C GLU A 125 -5.55 22.45 -13.54
#